data_AF-A0A3D5QFF6-F1
#
_entry.id   AF-A0A3D5QFF6-F1
#
_cell.length_a   1.000
_cell.length_b   1.000
_cell.length_c   1.000
_cell.angle_alpha   90.00
_cell.angle_beta   90.00
_cell.angle_gamma   90.00
#
_symmetry.space_group_name_H-M   'P 1'
#
loop_
_entity.id
_entity.type
_entity.pdbx_description
1 polymer ?
#
loop_
_entity_poly.entity_id
_entity_poly.type
_entity_poly.pdbx_seq_one_letter_code
_entity_poly.pdbx_strand_id
1 'polypeptide(L)'
;KIVVYTTFALIIAGSLLIFMLEKGTMSILDSFFQSITTRTAGFNTVEIGELHIVTKFLMIVLMIIGASPGSTGGGIKTTAFYIAVVSMYSILRGNKRIVIFNRNIALINILKAYALISMYIFFLVIATLLLLYFGDFTFMDTLFEV
;
A
#
# COMPACT_ATOMS: atom_id res chain seq x y z
N LYS A 1 -13.02 7.90 10.70
CA LYS A 1 -13.89 7.21 9.71
C LYS A 1 -13.06 6.72 8.52
N ILE A 2 -12.50 7.60 7.67
CA ILE A 2 -11.67 7.21 6.50
C ILE A 2 -10.61 6.16 6.88
N VAL A 3 -9.77 6.49 7.88
CA VAL A 3 -8.67 5.63 8.35
C VAL A 3 -9.11 4.22 8.75
N VAL A 4 -10.26 4.10 9.43
CA VAL A 4 -10.76 2.81 9.92
C VAL A 4 -11.25 1.97 8.75
N TYR A 5 -12.05 2.56 7.85
CA TYR A 5 -12.56 1.85 6.67
C TYR A 5 -11.45 1.40 5.73
N THR A 6 -10.48 2.27 5.45
CA THR A 6 -9.37 1.95 4.55
C THR A 6 -8.47 0.87 5.14
N THR A 7 -8.11 1.01 6.41
CA THR A 7 -7.30 0.02 7.14
C THR A 7 -7.97 -1.34 7.15
N PHE A 8 -9.25 -1.38 7.51
CA PHE A 8 -9.99 -2.64 7.59
C PHE A 8 -10.12 -3.30 6.20
N ALA A 9 -10.45 -2.52 5.17
CA ALA A 9 -10.54 -3.01 3.80
C ALA A 9 -9.19 -3.56 3.31
N LEU A 10 -8.08 -2.86 3.57
CA LEU A 10 -6.74 -3.29 3.17
C LEU A 10 -6.30 -4.56 3.91
N ILE A 11 -6.56 -4.68 5.21
CA ILE A 11 -6.22 -5.90 5.97
C ILE A 11 -6.99 -7.10 5.42
N ILE A 12 -8.31 -6.96 5.22
CA ILE A 12 -9.14 -8.09 4.76
C ILE A 12 -8.77 -8.47 3.33
N ALA A 13 -8.68 -7.49 2.44
CA ALA A 13 -8.32 -7.75 1.05
C ALA A 13 -6.91 -8.35 0.94
N GLY A 14 -5.93 -7.79 1.66
CA GLY A 14 -4.57 -8.29 1.69
C GLY A 14 -4.49 -9.71 2.25
N SER A 15 -5.13 -9.98 3.39
CA SER A 15 -5.16 -11.31 4.00
C SER A 15 -5.79 -12.34 3.07
N LEU A 16 -6.92 -12.01 2.43
CA LEU A 16 -7.61 -12.92 1.51
C LEU A 16 -6.78 -13.21 0.26
N LEU A 17 -6.16 -12.18 -0.33
CA LEU A 17 -5.30 -12.34 -1.51
C LEU A 17 -4.03 -13.13 -1.19
N ILE A 18 -3.35 -12.84 -0.08
CA ILE A 18 -2.16 -13.58 0.38
C ILE A 18 -2.53 -15.05 0.63
N PHE A 19 -3.63 -15.31 1.34
CA PHE A 19 -4.09 -16.67 1.60
C PHE A 19 -4.43 -17.45 0.33
N MET A 20 -5.03 -16.78 -0.67
CA MET A 20 -5.34 -17.40 -1.96
C MET A 20 -4.08 -17.75 -2.77
N LEU A 21 -3.06 -16.88 -2.72
CA LEU A 21 -1.80 -17.09 -3.44
C LEU A 21 -0.92 -18.16 -2.79
N GLU A 22 -0.91 -18.24 -1.45
CA GLU A 22 -0.13 -19.19 -0.65
C GLU A 22 -0.98 -20.35 -0.13
N LYS A 23 -1.96 -20.78 -0.93
CA LYS A 23 -2.90 -21.81 -0.51
C LYS A 23 -2.20 -23.14 -0.30
N GLY A 24 -2.21 -23.63 0.94
CA GLY A 24 -1.63 -24.91 1.33
C GLY A 24 -0.25 -24.80 2.01
N THR A 25 0.42 -23.65 1.89
CA THR A 25 1.68 -23.33 2.58
C THR A 25 1.45 -22.44 3.80
N MET A 26 0.41 -21.60 3.76
CA MET A 26 0.15 -20.58 4.79
C MET A 26 -1.18 -20.80 5.52
N SER A 27 -1.17 -20.63 6.85
CA SER A 27 -2.40 -20.65 7.64
C SER A 27 -3.19 -19.34 7.50
N ILE A 28 -4.49 -19.36 7.84
CA ILE A 28 -5.33 -18.15 7.84
C ILE A 28 -4.75 -17.09 8.78
N LEU A 29 -4.24 -17.50 9.96
CA LEU A 29 -3.62 -16.59 10.92
C LEU A 29 -2.35 -15.95 10.36
N ASP A 30 -1.51 -16.73 9.66
CA ASP A 30 -0.29 -16.21 9.04
C ASP A 30 -0.61 -15.22 7.93
N SER A 31 -1.56 -15.54 7.05
CA SER A 31 -1.97 -14.63 5.98
C SER A 31 -2.54 -13.31 6.52
N PHE A 32 -3.28 -13.37 7.63
CA PHE A 32 -3.81 -12.21 8.31
C PHE A 32 -2.71 -11.37 8.95
N PHE A 33 -1.76 -12.03 9.63
CA PHE A 33 -0.61 -11.36 10.22
C PHE A 33 0.27 -10.71 9.16
N GLN A 34 0.51 -11.39 8.04
CA GLN A 34 1.28 -10.86 6.92
C GLN A 34 0.60 -9.63 6.28
N SER A 35 -0.72 -9.63 6.17
CA SER A 35 -1.44 -8.43 5.71
C SER A 35 -1.37 -7.26 6.70
N ILE A 36 -1.19 -7.51 8.00
CA ILE A 36 -0.97 -6.44 8.99
C ILE A 36 0.47 -5.96 8.96
N THR A 37 1.43 -6.88 8.91
CA THR A 37 2.86 -6.58 9.04
C THR A 37 3.40 -5.77 7.87
N THR A 38 2.86 -6.02 6.67
CA THR A 38 3.12 -5.24 5.45
C THR A 38 2.77 -3.76 5.62
N ARG A 39 1.95 -3.36 6.59
CA ARG A 39 1.66 -1.95 6.87
C ARG A 39 2.62 -1.33 7.89
N THR A 40 3.91 -1.49 7.61
CA THR A 40 5.08 -0.90 8.31
C THR A 40 5.38 -1.47 9.71
N ALA A 41 5.05 -2.73 10.00
CA ALA A 41 5.49 -3.39 11.23
C ALA A 41 6.79 -4.19 11.05
N GLY A 42 6.97 -4.81 9.88
CA GLY A 42 8.23 -5.50 9.52
C GLY A 42 8.51 -6.79 10.29
N PHE A 43 7.50 -7.36 10.95
CA PHE A 43 7.61 -8.67 11.61
C PHE A 43 7.35 -9.82 10.65
N ASN A 44 8.20 -10.84 10.71
CA ASN A 44 8.08 -12.03 9.88
C ASN A 44 7.58 -13.21 10.72
N THR A 45 6.39 -13.73 10.40
CA THR A 45 5.88 -15.00 10.96
C THR A 45 6.15 -16.20 10.08
N VAL A 46 6.47 -15.95 8.80
CA VAL A 46 6.86 -16.97 7.81
C VAL A 46 8.12 -16.53 7.10
N GLU A 47 8.80 -17.47 6.47
CA GLU A 47 9.99 -17.19 5.68
C GLU A 47 9.62 -16.48 4.37
N ILE A 48 9.83 -15.15 4.33
CA ILE A 48 9.47 -14.32 3.16
C ILE A 48 10.24 -14.75 1.92
N GLY A 49 11.47 -15.26 2.08
CA GLY A 49 12.31 -15.75 0.98
C GLY A 49 11.63 -16.83 0.13
N GLU A 50 10.85 -17.71 0.75
CA GLU A 50 10.18 -18.84 0.10
C GLU A 50 8.80 -18.51 -0.49
N LEU A 51 8.29 -17.30 -0.25
CA LEU A 51 6.99 -16.90 -0.79
C LEU A 51 7.02 -16.79 -2.30
N HIS A 52 5.87 -17.09 -2.92
CA HIS A 52 5.69 -16.95 -4.35
C HIS A 52 5.94 -15.49 -4.77
N ILE A 53 6.54 -15.30 -5.95
CA ILE A 53 6.91 -13.95 -6.45
C ILE A 53 5.71 -13.00 -6.54
N VAL A 54 4.53 -13.54 -6.86
CA VAL A 54 3.28 -12.77 -6.91
C VAL A 54 2.84 -12.33 -5.51
N THR A 55 3.05 -13.16 -4.49
CA THR A 55 2.77 -12.81 -3.09
C THR A 55 3.72 -11.73 -2.61
N LYS A 56 5.02 -11.84 -2.91
CA LYS A 56 6.01 -10.79 -2.61
C LYS A 56 5.61 -9.46 -3.25
N PHE A 57 5.22 -9.47 -4.53
CA PHE A 57 4.78 -8.27 -5.22
C PHE A 57 3.51 -7.66 -4.59
N LEU A 58 2.54 -8.48 -4.21
CA LEU A 58 1.36 -8.03 -3.48
C LEU A 58 1.74 -7.38 -2.14
N MET A 59 2.68 -7.98 -1.39
CA MET A 59 3.16 -7.43 -0.13
C MET A 59 3.78 -6.04 -0.33
N ILE A 60 4.57 -5.84 -1.39
CA ILE A 60 5.14 -4.53 -1.75
C ILE A 60 4.04 -3.50 -2.01
N VAL A 61 3.01 -3.86 -2.78
CA VAL A 61 1.87 -2.96 -3.02
C VAL A 61 1.18 -2.56 -1.72
N LEU A 62 1.03 -3.50 -0.78
CA LEU A 62 0.47 -3.21 0.55
C LEU A 62 1.39 -2.33 1.40
N MET A 63 2.71 -2.51 1.31
CA MET A 63 3.73 -1.69 2.00
C MET A 63 3.73 -0.25 1.52
N ILE A 64 3.59 -0.04 0.21
CA ILE A 64 3.43 1.28 -0.40
C ILE A 64 2.20 2.00 0.19
N ILE A 65 1.12 1.26 0.48
CA ILE A 65 -0.15 1.80 1.01
C ILE A 65 -0.30 1.45 2.50
N GLY A 66 0.65 1.88 3.33
CA GLY A 66 0.77 1.38 4.70
C GLY A 66 0.21 2.30 5.79
N ALA A 67 0.76 3.51 5.90
CA ALA A 67 0.64 4.25 7.15
C ALA A 67 -0.59 5.15 7.24
N SER A 68 -1.21 5.19 8.41
CA SER A 68 -2.27 6.15 8.71
C SER A 68 -1.69 7.54 9.09
N PRO A 69 -2.45 8.63 8.93
CA PRO A 69 -2.01 9.96 9.35
C PRO A 69 -1.65 10.01 10.84
N GLY A 70 -0.55 10.68 11.19
CA GLY A 70 -0.06 10.74 12.57
C GLY A 70 0.65 9.46 13.06
N SER A 71 0.83 8.45 12.21
CA SER A 71 1.64 7.26 12.51
C SER A 71 3.13 7.49 12.25
N THR A 72 3.97 6.67 12.89
CA THR A 72 5.42 6.56 12.65
C THR A 72 5.76 5.80 11.36
N GLY A 73 4.78 5.10 10.76
CA GLY A 73 4.97 4.34 9.52
C GLY A 73 5.20 5.22 8.29
N GLY A 74 6.08 4.75 7.40
CA GLY A 74 6.33 5.32 6.07
C GLY A 74 5.23 5.00 5.04
N GLY A 75 5.49 5.30 3.77
CA GLY A 75 4.55 4.99 2.68
C GLY A 75 3.52 6.08 2.37
N ILE A 76 2.68 5.79 1.37
CA ILE A 76 1.53 6.62 1.00
C ILE A 76 0.50 6.53 2.13
N LYS A 77 0.15 7.70 2.67
CA LYS A 77 -0.81 7.74 3.77
C LYS A 77 -2.18 7.22 3.32
N THR A 78 -2.83 6.40 4.15
CA THR A 78 -4.12 5.77 3.83
C THR A 78 -5.21 6.78 3.46
N THR A 79 -5.16 8.00 4.01
CA THR A 79 -6.07 9.08 3.63
C THR A 79 -5.77 9.67 2.26
N ALA A 80 -4.49 9.83 1.90
CA ALA A 80 -4.09 10.32 0.59
C ALA A 80 -4.51 9.30 -0.50
N PHE A 81 -4.25 8.01 -0.25
CA PHE A 81 -4.72 6.93 -1.12
C PHE A 81 -6.24 6.96 -1.30
N TYR A 82 -7.00 7.02 -0.20
CA TYR A 82 -8.46 7.06 -0.26
C TYR A 82 -9.00 8.28 -1.02
N ILE A 83 -8.43 9.47 -0.76
CA ILE A 83 -8.84 10.69 -1.47
C ILE A 83 -8.57 10.53 -2.97
N ALA A 84 -7.39 10.02 -3.36
CA ALA A 84 -7.02 9.82 -4.76
C ALA A 84 -7.94 8.82 -5.49
N VAL A 85 -8.28 7.70 -4.85
CA VAL A 85 -9.19 6.69 -5.42
C VAL A 85 -10.59 7.26 -5.59
N VAL A 86 -11.13 7.92 -4.57
CA VAL A 86 -12.49 8.50 -4.62
C VAL A 86 -12.56 9.68 -5.59
N SER A 87 -11.51 10.50 -5.67
CA SER A 87 -11.44 11.59 -6.65
C SER A 87 -11.40 11.07 -8.07
N MET A 88 -10.57 10.06 -8.35
CA MET A 88 -10.49 9.41 -9.65
C MET A 88 -11.86 8.83 -10.05
N TYR A 89 -12.50 8.08 -9.15
CA TYR A 89 -13.83 7.52 -9.40
C TYR A 89 -14.90 8.59 -9.66
N SER A 90 -14.86 9.69 -8.92
CA SER A 90 -15.81 10.80 -9.08
C SER A 90 -15.62 11.53 -10.41
N ILE A 91 -14.37 11.75 -10.82
CA ILE A 91 -14.02 12.37 -12.12
C ILE A 91 -14.50 11.48 -13.27
N LEU A 92 -14.28 10.17 -13.20
CA LEU A 92 -14.75 9.22 -14.20
C LEU A 92 -16.29 9.19 -14.33
N ARG A 93 -17.02 9.49 -13.25
CA ARG A 93 -18.48 9.69 -13.27
C ARG A 93 -18.93 11.07 -13.75
N GLY A 94 -18.02 12.00 -14.02
CA GLY A 94 -18.34 13.37 -14.42
C GLY A 94 -18.77 14.30 -13.27
N ASN A 95 -18.54 13.91 -12.02
CA ASN A 95 -18.91 14.73 -10.86
C ASN A 95 -17.95 15.91 -10.68
N LYS A 96 -18.48 17.14 -10.64
CA LYS A 96 -17.68 18.37 -10.42
C LYS A 96 -17.25 18.59 -8.97
N ARG A 97 -17.87 17.89 -8.02
CA ARG A 97 -17.56 18.00 -6.58
C ARG A 97 -17.35 16.61 -6.01
N ILE A 98 -16.31 16.46 -5.20
CA ILE A 98 -15.98 15.20 -4.54
C ILE A 98 -16.48 15.29 -3.10
N VAL A 99 -17.52 14.52 -2.81
CA VAL A 99 -18.15 14.47 -1.48
C VAL A 99 -17.81 13.13 -0.83
N ILE A 100 -17.21 13.19 0.36
CA ILE A 100 -16.82 12.03 1.17
C ILE A 100 -17.52 12.15 2.52
N PHE A 101 -18.31 11.14 2.93
CA PHE A 101 -19.06 11.14 4.18
C PHE A 101 -19.87 12.44 4.41
N ASN A 102 -20.61 12.90 3.38
CA ASN A 102 -21.36 14.16 3.37
C ASN A 102 -20.49 15.44 3.56
N ARG A 103 -19.18 15.37 3.32
CA ARG A 103 -18.29 16.54 3.35
C ARG A 103 -17.65 16.77 1.98
N ASN A 104 -17.72 18.00 1.49
CA ASN A 104 -17.03 18.38 0.26
C ASN A 104 -15.52 18.46 0.52
N ILE A 105 -14.74 17.78 -0.29
CA ILE A 105 -13.28 17.84 -0.22
C ILE A 105 -12.81 19.02 -1.08
N ALA A 106 -12.06 19.94 -0.47
CA ALA A 106 -11.46 21.04 -1.19
C ALA A 106 -10.44 20.53 -2.23
N LEU A 107 -10.41 21.16 -3.41
CA LEU A 107 -9.49 20.80 -4.51
C LEU A 107 -8.03 20.76 -4.04
N ILE A 108 -7.63 21.69 -3.17
CA ILE A 108 -6.28 21.73 -2.60
C ILE A 108 -5.90 20.42 -1.87
N ASN A 109 -6.84 19.75 -1.21
CA ASN A 109 -6.56 18.50 -0.51
C ASN A 109 -6.41 17.33 -1.47
N ILE A 110 -7.13 17.36 -2.60
CA ILE A 110 -6.99 16.37 -3.68
C ILE A 110 -5.63 16.53 -4.34
N LEU A 111 -5.24 17.75 -4.71
CA LEU A 111 -3.94 18.04 -5.30
C LEU A 111 -2.79 17.66 -4.36
N LYS A 112 -2.92 17.97 -3.06
CA LYS A 112 -1.95 17.52 -2.04
C LYS A 112 -1.83 16.00 -1.97
N ALA A 113 -2.95 15.27 -2.03
CA ALA A 113 -2.92 13.81 -2.02
C ALA A 113 -2.15 13.26 -3.24
N TYR A 114 -2.43 13.75 -4.44
CA TYR A 114 -1.70 13.35 -5.65
C TYR A 114 -0.22 13.75 -5.59
N ALA A 115 0.11 14.95 -5.10
CA ALA A 115 1.50 15.39 -4.96
C ALA A 115 2.30 14.47 -4.03
N LEU A 116 1.74 14.07 -2.89
CA LEU A 116 2.37 13.13 -1.96
C LEU A 116 2.58 11.74 -2.58
N ILE A 117 1.57 11.25 -3.33
CA ILE A 117 1.66 9.95 -4.02
C ILE A 117 2.75 10.00 -5.09
N SER A 118 2.76 11.03 -5.94
CA SER A 118 3.74 11.19 -7.01
C SER A 118 5.16 11.34 -6.45
N MET A 119 5.33 12.12 -5.37
CA MET A 119 6.61 12.25 -4.68
C MET A 119 7.09 10.91 -4.15
N TYR A 120 6.22 10.14 -3.49
CA TYR A 120 6.57 8.82 -2.96
C TYR A 120 7.02 7.86 -4.08
N ILE A 121 6.26 7.76 -5.17
CA ILE A 121 6.59 6.89 -6.31
C ILE A 121 7.92 7.33 -6.94
N PHE A 122 8.16 8.63 -7.07
CA PHE A 122 9.41 9.16 -7.60
C PHE A 122 10.62 8.73 -6.77
N PHE A 123 10.56 8.86 -5.45
CA PHE A 123 11.63 8.41 -4.56
C PHE A 123 11.81 6.90 -4.58
N LEU A 124 10.72 6.13 -4.57
CA LEU A 124 10.76 4.67 -4.63
C LEU A 124 11.46 4.19 -5.90
N VAL A 125 11.11 4.74 -7.07
CA VAL A 125 11.75 4.39 -8.34
C VAL A 125 13.23 4.76 -8.35
N ILE A 126 13.59 5.97 -7.90
CA ILE A 126 15.00 6.41 -7.87
C ILE A 126 15.83 5.54 -6.93
N ALA A 127 15.34 5.28 -5.72
CA ALA A 127 16.03 4.44 -4.75
C ALA A 127 16.24 3.02 -5.28
N THR A 128 15.20 2.44 -5.89
CA THR A 128 15.29 1.11 -6.52
C THR A 128 16.33 1.09 -7.64
N LEU A 129 16.34 2.09 -8.53
CA LEU A 129 17.30 2.16 -9.63
C LEU A 129 18.75 2.33 -9.13
N LEU A 130 18.97 3.17 -8.12
CA LEU A 130 20.29 3.36 -7.52
C LEU A 130 20.79 2.07 -6.87
N LEU A 131 19.93 1.38 -6.09
CA LEU A 131 20.32 0.12 -5.45
C LEU A 131 20.60 -0.98 -6.47
N LEU A 132 19.83 -1.07 -7.55
CA LEU A 132 20.11 -2.01 -8.64
C LEU A 132 21.40 -1.71 -9.41
N TYR A 133 21.79 -0.43 -9.48
CA TYR A 133 23.01 -0.04 -10.18
C TYR A 133 24.26 -0.32 -9.34
N PHE A 134 24.18 -0.12 -8.02
CA PHE A 134 25.32 -0.27 -7.10
C PHE A 134 25.38 -1.62 -6.38
N GLY A 135 24.30 -2.39 -6.35
CA GLY A 135 24.20 -3.66 -5.62
C GLY A 135 23.91 -4.84 -6.53
N ASP A 136 24.36 -6.03 -6.11
CA ASP A 136 24.16 -7.30 -6.80
C ASP A 136 22.89 -8.01 -6.28
N PHE A 137 21.75 -7.31 -6.31
CA PHE A 137 20.45 -7.84 -5.85
C PHE A 137 19.49 -8.04 -7.01
N THR A 138 18.53 -8.96 -6.84
CA THR A 138 17.44 -9.09 -7.82
C THR A 138 16.49 -7.90 -7.75
N PHE A 139 15.75 -7.63 -8.83
CA PHE A 139 14.74 -6.56 -8.86
C PHE A 139 13.69 -6.73 -7.76
N MET A 140 13.23 -7.97 -7.54
CA MET A 140 12.16 -8.26 -6.58
C MET A 140 12.61 -7.97 -5.15
N ASP A 141 13.83 -8.37 -4.79
CA ASP A 141 14.38 -8.18 -3.45
C ASP A 141 14.72 -6.69 -3.22
N THR A 142 15.31 -6.03 -4.22
CA THR A 142 15.58 -4.58 -4.14
C THR A 142 14.30 -3.78 -3.93
N LEU A 143 13.24 -4.10 -4.68
CA LEU A 143 11.97 -3.39 -4.56
C LEU A 143 11.27 -3.67 -3.21
N PHE A 144 11.51 -4.83 -2.60
CA PHE A 144 10.96 -5.19 -1.30
C PHE A 144 11.61 -4.40 -0.16
N GLU A 145 12.89 -4.07 -0.29
CA GLU A 145 13.67 -3.35 0.73
C GLU A 145 13.49 -1.82 0.72
N VAL A 146 13.00 -1.24 -0.38
CA VAL A 146 12.82 0.22 -0.57
C VAL A 146 11.48 0.72 -0.02
#